data_AF-B3QXY5-F1
#
_entry.id   AF-B3QXY5-F1
#
_cell.length_a   1.000
_cell.length_b   1.000
_cell.length_c   1.000
_cell.angle_alpha   90.00
_cell.angle_beta   90.00
_cell.angle_gamma   90.00
#
_symmetry.space_group_name_H-M   'P 1'
#
loop_
_entity.id
_entity.type
_entity.pdbx_description
1 polymer ?
#
loop_
_entity_poly.entity_id
_entity_poly.type
_entity_poly.pdbx_seq_one_letter_code
_entity_poly.pdbx_strand_id
1 'polypeptide(L)'
;MGFIARNFLDKKGVKKKKQAPVSPWDWQVELRSPNQKHLAKIAQGCEIAMGAPSMGVLHLNGKPIEPYANASIVWSDDSTLLAVPVWTNGWKQVVKVFTIDGQCIFQSKQRYRVLELHDFENGIIKGIDSPIYQPKKMELFVATERL
;
A
#
# COMPACT_ATOMS: atom_id res chain seq x y z
N MET A 1 -30.23 -6.53 2.78
CA MET A 1 -29.99 -6.43 1.32
C MET A 1 -28.53 -6.80 1.07
N GLY A 2 -28.28 -7.98 0.49
CA GLY A 2 -26.93 -8.54 0.35
C GLY A 2 -26.13 -7.86 -0.76
N PHE A 3 -24.89 -7.48 -0.46
CA PHE A 3 -23.93 -7.01 -1.45
C PHE A 3 -23.34 -8.22 -2.19
N ILE A 4 -23.69 -8.37 -3.47
CA ILE A 4 -23.06 -9.34 -4.37
C ILE A 4 -21.70 -8.76 -4.77
N ALA A 5 -20.61 -9.35 -4.26
CA ALA A 5 -19.26 -9.07 -4.73
C ALA A 5 -19.14 -9.53 -6.19
N ARG A 6 -18.98 -8.59 -7.12
CA ARG A 6 -18.68 -8.89 -8.52
C ARG A 6 -17.21 -9.32 -8.63
N ASN A 7 -16.98 -10.61 -8.87
CA ASN A 7 -15.66 -11.13 -9.23
C ASN A 7 -15.36 -10.75 -10.68
N PHE A 8 -14.30 -9.99 -10.93
CA PHE A 8 -13.76 -9.80 -12.28
C PHE A 8 -12.81 -10.95 -12.62
N LEU A 9 -13.02 -11.55 -13.79
CA LEU A 9 -12.21 -12.62 -14.36
C LEU A 9 -11.14 -12.01 -15.27
N ASP A 10 -9.93 -12.59 -15.29
CA ASP A 10 -8.96 -12.25 -16.32
C ASP A 10 -9.35 -12.85 -17.69
N LYS A 11 -8.63 -12.47 -18.76
CA LYS A 11 -8.86 -12.98 -20.13
C LYS A 11 -8.69 -14.51 -20.27
N LYS A 12 -8.31 -15.23 -19.20
CA LYS A 12 -8.14 -16.69 -19.13
C LYS A 12 -9.13 -17.35 -18.16
N GLY A 13 -10.09 -16.61 -17.60
CA GLY A 13 -11.12 -17.15 -16.71
C GLY A 13 -10.60 -17.56 -15.32
N VAL A 14 -9.39 -17.16 -14.92
CA VAL A 14 -8.84 -17.51 -13.61
C VAL A 14 -9.25 -16.44 -12.60
N LYS A 15 -9.97 -16.83 -11.55
CA LYS A 15 -10.25 -15.96 -10.40
C LYS A 15 -8.93 -15.67 -9.68
N LYS A 16 -8.39 -14.45 -9.81
CA LYS A 16 -7.35 -13.97 -8.89
C LYS A 16 -7.97 -13.88 -7.51
N LYS A 17 -7.47 -14.68 -6.56
CA LYS A 17 -7.83 -14.55 -5.14
C LYS A 17 -7.23 -13.23 -4.68
N LYS A 18 -8.06 -12.22 -4.38
CA LYS A 18 -7.56 -10.97 -3.79
C LYS A 18 -6.87 -11.31 -2.47
N GLN A 19 -5.63 -10.88 -2.32
CA GLN A 19 -4.88 -11.04 -1.08
C GLN A 19 -5.57 -10.17 -0.01
N ALA A 20 -5.64 -10.67 1.22
CA ALA A 20 -6.14 -9.87 2.33
C ALA A 20 -5.27 -8.61 2.47
N PRO A 21 -5.85 -7.47 2.88
CA PRO A 21 -5.07 -6.26 3.11
C PRO A 21 -4.03 -6.51 4.20
N VAL A 22 -2.88 -5.87 4.05
CA VAL A 22 -1.79 -5.93 5.03
C VAL A 22 -2.11 -4.97 6.17
N SER A 23 -2.03 -5.46 7.41
CA SER A 23 -2.38 -4.66 8.58
C SER A 23 -1.33 -3.57 8.78
N PRO A 24 -1.73 -2.32 9.07
CA PRO A 24 -0.77 -1.27 9.38
C PRO A 24 -0.07 -1.46 10.74
N TRP A 25 -0.49 -2.45 11.54
CA TRP A 25 0.21 -2.86 12.78
C TRP A 25 1.20 -4.00 12.57
N ASP A 26 1.29 -4.60 11.38
CA ASP A 26 2.28 -5.65 11.13
C ASP A 26 3.70 -5.08 11.28
N TRP A 27 4.56 -5.73 12.06
CA TRP A 27 5.93 -5.27 12.28
C TRP A 27 6.85 -5.54 11.09
N GLN A 28 6.47 -6.51 10.27
CA GLN A 28 7.21 -6.90 9.08
C GLN A 28 6.23 -7.44 8.05
N VAL A 29 6.55 -7.15 6.79
CA VAL A 29 5.72 -7.56 5.65
C VAL A 29 6.67 -7.98 4.55
N GLU A 30 6.33 -9.08 3.89
CA GLU A 30 6.93 -9.47 2.62
C GLU A 30 5.80 -9.69 1.61
N LEU A 31 5.77 -8.87 0.56
CA LEU A 31 4.70 -8.89 -0.43
C LEU A 31 5.29 -8.95 -1.84
N ARG A 32 4.93 -10.00 -2.57
CA ARG A 32 5.28 -10.14 -3.99
C ARG A 32 4.28 -9.41 -4.88
N SER A 33 4.79 -8.83 -5.96
CA SER A 33 3.96 -8.26 -7.02
C SER A 33 3.03 -9.32 -7.64
N PRO A 34 1.91 -8.94 -8.26
CA PRO A 34 0.97 -9.90 -8.86
C PRO A 34 1.62 -10.89 -9.84
N ASN A 35 2.61 -10.43 -10.61
CA ASN A 35 3.40 -11.26 -11.53
C ASN A 35 4.52 -12.10 -10.85
N GLN A 36 4.66 -12.03 -9.53
CA GLN A 36 5.64 -12.72 -8.68
C GLN A 36 7.12 -12.31 -8.88
N LYS A 37 7.41 -11.32 -9.71
CA LYS A 37 8.79 -10.93 -10.09
C LYS A 37 9.45 -9.95 -9.13
N HIS A 38 8.67 -9.14 -8.42
CA HIS A 38 9.20 -8.10 -7.53
C HIS A 38 8.79 -8.37 -6.09
N LEU A 39 9.69 -8.07 -5.16
CA LEU A 39 9.47 -8.24 -3.73
C LEU A 39 9.55 -6.88 -3.04
N ALA A 40 8.48 -6.51 -2.36
CA ALA A 40 8.47 -5.41 -1.41
C ALA A 40 8.54 -5.98 0.00
N LYS A 41 9.40 -5.40 0.84
CA LYS A 41 9.55 -5.78 2.23
C LYS A 41 9.53 -4.54 3.12
N ILE A 42 8.73 -4.56 4.18
CA ILE A 42 8.90 -3.63 5.29
C ILE A 42 9.73 -4.35 6.35
N ALA A 43 10.91 -3.80 6.63
CA ALA A 43 11.84 -4.32 7.62
C ALA A 43 12.02 -3.33 8.77
N GLN A 44 12.51 -3.83 9.90
CA GLN A 44 12.81 -3.01 11.08
C GLN A 44 11.60 -2.21 11.59
N GLY A 45 10.40 -2.80 11.52
CA GLY A 45 9.20 -2.17 12.06
C GLY A 45 9.33 -1.98 13.57
N CYS A 46 9.24 -0.73 14.02
CA CYS A 46 9.01 -0.40 15.42
C CYS A 46 7.63 0.23 15.58
N GLU A 47 7.03 0.07 16.76
CA GLU A 47 5.88 0.88 17.12
C GLU A 47 6.34 2.32 17.36
N ILE A 48 5.60 3.29 16.83
CA ILE A 48 5.95 4.70 17.00
C ILE A 48 5.66 5.17 18.44
N ALA A 49 4.69 4.51 19.09
CA ALA A 49 4.34 4.62 20.51
C ALA A 49 3.60 3.33 20.91
N MET A 50 3.44 3.04 22.21
CA MET A 50 2.78 1.81 22.67
C MET A 50 1.39 1.64 22.03
N GLY A 51 1.20 0.56 21.25
CA GLY A 51 -0.05 0.25 20.54
C GLY A 51 -0.28 1.06 19.25
N ALA A 52 0.68 1.88 18.84
CA ALA A 52 0.64 2.61 17.58
C ALA A 52 0.97 1.68 16.40
N PRO A 53 0.53 2.02 15.17
CA PRO A 53 0.87 1.24 13.99
C PRO A 53 2.37 1.29 13.70
N SER A 54 2.84 0.36 12.87
CA SER A 54 4.27 0.15 12.63
C SER A 54 4.88 1.24 11.74
N MET A 55 6.18 1.44 11.94
CA MET A 55 7.05 2.28 11.12
C MET A 55 8.36 1.54 10.90
N GLY A 56 8.76 1.37 9.66
CA GLY A 56 9.99 0.66 9.28
C GLY A 56 10.62 1.24 8.02
N VAL A 57 11.45 0.45 7.36
CA VAL A 57 12.11 0.80 6.10
C VAL A 57 11.53 -0.06 4.98
N LEU A 58 11.11 0.57 3.89
CA LEU A 58 10.73 -0.10 2.66
C LEU A 58 11.98 -0.55 1.91
N HIS A 59 12.08 -1.85 1.69
CA HIS A 59 13.01 -2.48 0.78
C HIS A 59 12.28 -2.96 -0.48
N LEU A 60 12.82 -2.61 -1.64
CA LEU A 60 12.34 -3.07 -2.94
C LEU A 60 13.43 -3.91 -3.62
N ASN A 61 13.13 -5.17 -3.89
CA ASN A 61 14.08 -6.14 -4.45
C ASN A 61 15.42 -6.17 -3.67
N GLY A 62 15.32 -6.09 -2.33
CA GLY A 62 16.46 -6.09 -1.42
C GLY A 62 17.09 -4.71 -1.15
N LYS A 63 16.81 -3.69 -1.97
CA LYS A 63 17.38 -2.35 -1.80
C LYS A 63 16.50 -1.47 -0.90
N PRO A 64 17.03 -0.81 0.14
CA PRO A 64 16.26 0.16 0.92
C PRO A 64 15.98 1.40 0.06
N ILE A 65 14.72 1.86 0.03
CA ILE A 65 14.31 3.00 -0.81
C ILE A 65 13.55 4.10 -0.06
N GLU A 66 12.85 3.78 1.05
CA GLU A 66 12.08 4.78 1.78
C GLU A 66 12.03 4.45 3.29
N PRO A 67 12.54 5.34 4.16
CA PRO A 67 12.40 5.19 5.60
C PRO A 67 10.98 5.58 6.05
N TYR A 68 10.65 5.26 7.31
CA TYR A 68 9.37 5.60 7.93
C TYR A 68 8.13 5.07 7.18
N ALA A 69 8.29 3.97 6.46
CA ALA A 69 7.23 3.30 5.76
C ALA A 69 6.36 2.49 6.74
N ASN A 70 5.05 2.54 6.55
CA ASN A 70 4.13 1.66 7.24
C ASN A 70 3.98 0.32 6.50
N ALA A 71 3.62 -0.72 7.25
CA ALA A 71 3.39 -2.07 6.73
C ALA A 71 2.32 -2.18 5.63
N SER A 72 1.29 -1.33 5.63
CA SER A 72 0.14 -1.47 4.74
C SER A 72 0.43 -1.06 3.29
N ILE A 73 1.19 -1.89 2.58
CA ILE A 73 1.62 -1.69 1.21
C ILE A 73 0.74 -2.45 0.21
N VAL A 74 0.61 -1.93 -1.01
CA VAL A 74 -0.13 -2.60 -2.09
C VAL A 74 0.53 -2.38 -3.46
N TRP A 75 0.63 -3.45 -4.23
CA TRP A 75 1.11 -3.43 -5.60
C TRP A 75 0.00 -3.04 -6.58
N SER A 76 0.34 -2.31 -7.63
CA SER A 76 -0.56 -2.14 -8.78
C SER A 76 -0.86 -3.47 -9.45
N ASP A 77 -2.05 -3.58 -10.02
CA ASP A 77 -2.55 -4.76 -10.74
C ASP A 77 -1.65 -5.21 -11.92
N ASP A 78 -0.98 -4.26 -12.57
CA ASP A 78 0.01 -4.48 -13.63
C ASP A 78 1.43 -4.80 -13.13
N SER A 79 1.66 -4.81 -11.81
CA SER A 79 2.95 -5.07 -11.16
C SER A 79 4.06 -4.04 -11.42
N THR A 80 3.73 -2.83 -11.89
CA THR A 80 4.73 -1.81 -12.22
C THR A 80 4.96 -0.78 -11.12
N LEU A 81 4.01 -0.63 -10.19
CA LEU A 81 4.01 0.38 -9.15
C LEU A 81 3.73 -0.21 -7.76
N LEU A 82 4.30 0.39 -6.73
CA LEU A 82 4.04 0.05 -5.33
C LEU A 82 3.57 1.29 -4.57
N ALA A 83 2.41 1.21 -3.94
CA ALA A 83 1.89 2.24 -3.05
C ALA A 83 2.21 1.93 -1.59
N VAL A 84 2.71 2.92 -0.87
CA VAL A 84 3.17 2.80 0.52
C VAL A 84 2.75 4.02 1.34
N PRO A 85 2.07 3.84 2.49
CA PRO A 85 1.89 4.90 3.46
C PRO A 85 3.23 5.20 4.14
N VAL A 86 3.61 6.47 4.16
CA VAL A 86 4.86 6.94 4.77
C VAL A 86 4.54 7.97 5.82
N TRP A 87 5.07 7.76 7.01
CA TRP A 87 4.90 8.67 8.12
C TRP A 87 5.62 9.99 7.87
N THR A 88 4.95 11.06 8.24
CA THR A 88 5.46 12.43 8.21
C THR A 88 5.49 13.01 9.61
N ASN A 89 6.11 14.17 9.75
CA ASN A 89 6.03 14.97 10.97
C ASN A 89 4.57 15.15 11.43
N GLY A 90 4.37 15.09 12.74
CA GLY A 90 3.04 15.21 13.35
C GLY A 90 2.19 13.93 13.31
N TRP A 91 2.81 12.75 13.19
CA TRP A 91 2.14 11.45 13.33
C TRP A 91 1.00 11.29 12.31
N LYS A 92 1.25 11.77 11.09
CA LYS A 92 0.38 11.62 9.94
C LYS A 92 1.09 10.79 8.88
N GLN A 93 0.32 10.32 7.91
CA GLN A 93 0.83 9.59 6.77
C GLN A 93 0.46 10.28 5.46
N VAL A 94 1.34 10.17 4.48
CA VAL A 94 1.01 10.41 3.07
C VAL A 94 1.14 9.08 2.32
N VAL A 95 0.47 8.95 1.18
CA VAL A 95 0.71 7.82 0.27
C VAL A 95 1.79 8.24 -0.72
N LYS A 96 2.89 7.49 -0.77
CA LYS A 96 3.90 7.57 -1.83
C LYS A 96 3.73 6.39 -2.78
N VAL A 97 4.05 6.59 -4.06
CA VAL A 97 4.04 5.53 -5.08
C VAL A 97 5.39 5.48 -5.76
N PHE A 98 5.96 4.27 -5.80
CA PHE A 98 7.28 4.00 -6.35
C PHE A 98 7.19 3.11 -7.59
N THR A 99 8.08 3.34 -8.56
CA THR A 99 8.32 2.38 -9.65
C THR A 99 9.13 1.18 -9.14
N ILE A 100 9.21 0.11 -9.95
CA ILE A 100 10.02 -1.08 -9.62
C ILE A 100 11.52 -0.80 -9.38
N ASP A 101 12.02 0.32 -9.92
CA ASP A 101 13.41 0.77 -9.75
C ASP A 101 13.61 1.65 -8.52
N GLY A 102 12.54 1.89 -7.75
CA GLY A 102 12.57 2.66 -6.50
C GLY A 102 12.39 4.17 -6.66
N GLN A 103 11.98 4.66 -7.83
CA GLN A 103 11.71 6.08 -8.04
C GLN A 103 10.32 6.46 -7.50
N CYS A 104 10.23 7.44 -6.61
CA CYS A 104 8.96 8.02 -6.19
C CYS A 104 8.38 8.90 -7.30
N ILE A 105 7.22 8.53 -7.85
CA ILE A 105 6.56 9.26 -8.94
C ILE A 105 5.30 10.01 -8.49
N PHE A 106 4.80 9.70 -7.29
CA PHE A 106 3.63 10.35 -6.73
C PHE A 106 3.72 10.42 -5.22
N GLN A 107 3.24 11.53 -4.66
CA GLN A 107 2.98 11.69 -3.24
C GLN A 107 1.63 12.40 -3.05
N SER A 108 0.79 11.85 -2.17
CA SER A 108 -0.49 12.48 -1.87
C SER A 108 -0.32 13.84 -1.20
N LYS A 109 -1.13 14.82 -1.59
CA LYS A 109 -1.22 16.11 -0.89
C LYS A 109 -1.95 15.98 0.45
N GLN A 110 -2.98 15.14 0.48
CA GLN A 110 -3.73 14.84 1.69
C GLN A 110 -2.87 14.04 2.67
N ARG A 111 -3.01 14.37 3.95
CA ARG A 111 -2.41 13.68 5.08
C ARG A 111 -3.48 12.88 5.82
N TYR A 112 -3.13 11.67 6.21
CA TYR A 112 -4.00 10.68 6.84
C TYR A 112 -3.51 10.36 8.25
N ARG A 113 -4.33 9.71 9.08
CA ARG A 113 -3.90 9.33 10.44
C ARG A 113 -3.15 8.01 10.40
N VAL A 114 -3.83 6.96 9.94
CA VAL A 114 -3.32 5.59 9.79
C VAL A 114 -4.01 4.99 8.59
N LEU A 115 -3.28 4.53 7.60
CA LEU A 115 -3.82 3.97 6.37
C LEU A 115 -3.72 2.45 6.38
N GLU A 116 -4.84 1.81 6.06
CA GLU A 116 -4.87 0.42 5.62
C GLU A 116 -5.21 0.40 4.13
N LEU A 117 -4.20 0.14 3.28
CA LEU A 117 -4.38 0.05 1.83
C LEU A 117 -4.91 -1.33 1.45
N HIS A 118 -5.88 -1.35 0.54
CA HIS A 118 -6.61 -2.56 0.16
C HIS A 118 -6.37 -2.95 -1.29
N ASP A 119 -6.24 -1.95 -2.18
CA ASP A 119 -6.23 -2.20 -3.61
C ASP A 119 -5.48 -1.12 -4.38
N PHE A 120 -4.93 -1.49 -5.52
CA PHE A 120 -4.34 -0.56 -6.49
C PHE A 120 -4.61 -1.06 -7.91
N GLU A 121 -5.74 -0.63 -8.46
CA GLU A 121 -6.25 -1.10 -9.76
C GLU A 121 -6.52 0.10 -10.66
N ASN A 122 -6.11 0.01 -11.93
CA ASN A 122 -6.34 1.07 -12.94
C ASN A 122 -5.91 2.47 -12.47
N GLY A 123 -4.78 2.58 -11.78
CA GLY A 123 -4.28 3.86 -11.27
C GLY A 123 -5.01 4.40 -10.03
N ILE A 124 -5.92 3.64 -9.43
CA ILE A 124 -6.68 4.05 -8.25
C ILE A 124 -6.26 3.21 -7.04
N ILE A 125 -5.73 3.88 -6.02
CA ILE A 125 -5.42 3.27 -4.72
C ILE A 125 -6.65 3.38 -3.84
N LYS A 126 -7.07 2.29 -3.22
CA LYS A 126 -8.20 2.24 -2.27
C LYS A 126 -7.75 1.77 -0.91
N GLY A 127 -8.39 2.29 0.13
CA GLY A 127 -8.12 1.87 1.49
C GLY A 127 -9.04 2.52 2.51
N ILE A 128 -8.61 2.45 3.77
CA ILE A 128 -9.28 3.04 4.92
C ILE A 128 -8.29 3.93 5.67
N ASP A 129 -8.68 5.19 5.92
CA ASP A 129 -8.05 6.04 6.93
C ASP A 129 -8.67 5.75 8.29
N SER A 130 -7.82 5.61 9.30
CA SER A 130 -8.16 5.34 10.70
C SER A 130 -8.98 4.05 10.86
N PRO A 131 -8.46 2.88 10.41
CA PRO A 131 -9.22 1.63 10.33
C PRO A 131 -9.87 1.18 11.64
N ILE A 132 -9.25 1.50 12.79
CA ILE A 132 -9.77 1.16 14.12
C ILE A 132 -10.69 2.25 14.69
N TYR A 133 -10.44 3.52 14.42
CA TYR A 133 -11.13 4.65 15.06
C TYR A 133 -11.66 5.66 14.06
N GLN A 134 -12.99 5.74 13.93
CA GLN A 134 -13.68 6.57 12.93
C GLN A 134 -13.22 6.27 11.48
N PRO A 135 -13.37 5.02 11.02
CA PRO A 135 -12.87 4.60 9.72
C PRO A 135 -13.52 5.39 8.59
N LYS A 136 -12.68 5.88 7.67
CA LYS A 136 -13.12 6.60 6.46
C LYS A 136 -12.53 5.93 5.24
N LYS A 137 -13.38 5.58 4.28
CA LYS A 137 -12.92 5.10 2.98
C LYS A 137 -12.16 6.20 2.27
N MET A 138 -11.10 5.82 1.56
CA MET A 138 -10.32 6.74 0.75
C MET A 138 -10.04 6.11 -0.61
N GLU A 139 -9.98 6.99 -1.61
CA GLU A 139 -9.55 6.66 -2.96
C GLU A 139 -8.54 7.73 -3.41
N LEU A 140 -7.43 7.31 -4.00
CA LEU A 140 -6.41 8.20 -4.55
C LEU A 140 -6.14 7.84 -6.01
N PHE A 141 -6.27 8.83 -6.87
CA PHE A 141 -5.91 8.72 -8.27
C PHE A 141 -4.43 9.04 -8.43
N VAL A 142 -3.69 8.07 -8.97
CA VAL A 142 -2.30 8.22 -9.37
C VAL A 142 -2.30 8.59 -10.84
N ALA A 143 -2.06 9.87 -11.13
CA ALA A 143 -1.87 10.32 -12.49
C ALA A 143 -0.50 9.84 -12.99
N THR A 144 -0.48 8.64 -13.57
CA THR A 144 0.67 8.19 -14.35
C THR A 144 0.46 8.76 -15.75
N GLU A 145 0.97 9.96 -16.01
CA GLU A 145 1.29 10.30 -17.40
C GLU A 145 2.23 9.19 -17.86
N ARG A 146 1.89 8.51 -18.98
CA ARG A 146 2.68 7.40 -19.51
C ARG A 146 4.13 7.85 -19.62
N LEU A 147 4.98 7.40 -18.69
CA LEU A 147 6.43 7.53 -18.77
C LEU A 147 6.95 6.69 -19.93
#